data_AF-A0A6B2T1D4-F1
#
_entry.id   AF-A0A6B2T1D4-F1
#
_cell.length_a   1.000
_cell.length_b   1.000
_cell.length_c   1.000
_cell.angle_alpha   90.00
_cell.angle_beta   90.00
_cell.angle_gamma   90.00
#
_symmetry.space_group_name_H-M   'P 1'
#
loop_
_entity.id
_entity.type
_entity.pdbx_description
1 polymer ?
#
loop_
_entity_poly.entity_id
_entity_poly.type
_entity_poly.pdbx_seq_one_letter_code
_entity_poly.pdbx_strand_id
1 'polypeptide(L)'
;AGGAGLVGAVLGAWLGGRAATEGTRLGATIAAAESHALWVRQERTRTYDQVCTAYSAIGVRLYPLYAAVCRGELPTPEQEEAALRAVGELAGACSGTVSFLGTPVIAAAALDVVDRCDRFEVELRPFLTALRAGTLPITEESFQSRLNPSVHALRDARNRLVDEFRGVLLPDEG
;
A
#
# COMPACT_ATOMS: atom_id res chain seq x y z
N ALA A 1 -57.85 -21.77 39.67
CA ALA A 1 -57.27 -20.57 39.03
C ALA A 1 -55.74 -20.42 39.17
N GLY A 2 -55.01 -21.31 39.86
CA GLY A 2 -53.57 -21.09 40.16
C GLY A 2 -52.52 -21.69 39.22
N GLY A 3 -52.86 -22.67 38.37
CA GLY A 3 -51.86 -23.40 37.55
C GLY A 3 -51.48 -22.75 36.23
N ALA A 4 -52.43 -22.11 35.53
CA ALA A 4 -52.20 -21.52 34.21
C ALA A 4 -51.30 -20.27 34.26
N GLY A 5 -51.34 -19.50 35.35
CA GLY A 5 -50.50 -18.31 35.55
C GLY A 5 -49.02 -18.64 35.80
N LEU A 6 -48.73 -19.74 36.52
CA LEU A 6 -47.37 -20.20 36.76
C LEU A 6 -46.71 -20.76 35.49
N VAL A 7 -47.46 -21.52 34.69
CA VAL A 7 -46.95 -22.07 33.42
C VAL A 7 -46.69 -20.95 32.40
N GLY A 8 -47.56 -19.93 32.33
CA GLY A 8 -47.35 -18.75 31.50
C GLY A 8 -46.12 -17.92 31.91
N ALA A 9 -45.89 -17.73 33.22
CA ALA A 9 -44.74 -17.00 33.73
C ALA A 9 -43.41 -17.74 33.49
N VAL A 10 -43.39 -19.06 33.62
CA VAL A 10 -42.20 -19.89 33.35
C VAL A 10 -41.87 -19.90 31.84
N LEU A 11 -42.87 -20.03 30.98
CA LEU A 11 -42.67 -19.94 29.52
C LEU A 11 -42.23 -18.54 29.09
N GLY A 12 -42.80 -17.48 29.68
CA GLY A 12 -42.39 -16.10 29.44
C GLY A 12 -40.95 -15.82 29.87
N ALA A 13 -40.54 -16.30 31.06
CA ALA A 13 -39.16 -16.19 31.54
C ALA A 13 -38.17 -17.01 30.70
N TRP A 14 -38.57 -18.19 30.23
CA TRP A 14 -37.74 -19.04 29.38
C TRP A 14 -37.53 -18.46 27.98
N LEU A 15 -38.60 -17.93 27.37
CA LEU A 15 -38.52 -17.24 26.07
C LEU A 15 -37.78 -15.90 26.18
N GLY A 16 -38.03 -15.13 27.25
CA GLY A 16 -37.31 -13.88 27.53
C GLY A 16 -35.82 -14.09 27.81
N GLY A 17 -35.46 -15.16 28.53
CA GLY A 17 -34.07 -15.56 28.75
C GLY A 17 -33.34 -15.92 27.45
N ARG A 18 -34.00 -16.66 26.54
CA ARG A 18 -33.43 -16.95 25.21
C ARG A 18 -33.28 -15.71 24.34
N ALA A 19 -34.28 -14.83 24.32
CA ALA A 19 -34.21 -13.58 23.58
C ALA A 19 -33.09 -12.66 24.12
N ALA A 20 -32.87 -12.63 25.45
CA ALA A 20 -31.78 -11.88 26.05
C ALA A 20 -30.41 -12.47 25.69
N THR A 21 -30.24 -13.80 25.70
CA THR A 21 -28.98 -14.45 25.29
C THR A 21 -28.69 -14.32 23.80
N GLU A 22 -29.73 -14.40 22.96
CA GLU A 22 -29.58 -14.18 21.52
C GLU A 22 -29.28 -12.72 21.21
N GLY A 23 -29.91 -11.78 21.94
CA GLY A 23 -29.66 -10.35 21.85
C GLY A 23 -28.25 -9.95 22.29
N THR A 24 -27.72 -10.52 23.38
CA THR A 24 -26.32 -10.29 23.78
C THR A 24 -25.33 -10.92 22.82
N ARG A 25 -25.64 -12.11 22.26
CA ARG A 25 -24.84 -12.74 21.21
C ARG A 25 -24.79 -11.89 19.95
N LEU A 26 -25.94 -11.40 19.48
CA LEU A 26 -26.04 -10.51 18.33
C LEU A 26 -25.31 -9.18 18.58
N GLY A 27 -25.50 -8.58 19.76
CA GLY A 27 -24.77 -7.39 20.19
C GLY A 27 -23.25 -7.60 20.22
N ALA A 28 -22.78 -8.74 20.73
CA ALA A 28 -21.36 -9.09 20.72
C ALA A 28 -20.82 -9.30 19.30
N THR A 29 -21.60 -9.89 18.38
CA THR A 29 -21.20 -10.03 16.98
C THR A 29 -21.17 -8.70 16.24
N ILE A 30 -22.12 -7.79 16.51
CA ILE A 30 -22.14 -6.44 15.93
C ILE A 30 -20.94 -5.65 16.44
N ALA A 31 -20.69 -5.65 17.76
CA ALA A 31 -19.53 -5.00 18.35
C ALA A 31 -18.20 -5.58 17.83
N ALA A 32 -18.13 -6.91 17.65
CA ALA A 32 -16.97 -7.55 17.02
C ALA A 32 -16.80 -7.10 15.56
N ALA A 33 -17.88 -7.01 14.78
CA ALA A 33 -17.84 -6.55 13.39
C ALA A 33 -17.44 -5.07 13.29
N GLU A 34 -17.97 -4.20 14.15
CA GLU A 34 -17.61 -2.79 14.23
C GLU A 34 -16.14 -2.59 14.64
N SER A 35 -15.68 -3.34 15.65
CA SER A 35 -14.27 -3.29 16.08
C SER A 35 -13.32 -3.78 14.98
N HIS A 36 -13.71 -4.81 14.24
CA HIS A 36 -12.96 -5.31 13.10
C HIS A 36 -12.96 -4.31 11.95
N ALA A 37 -14.08 -3.66 11.64
CA ALA A 37 -14.17 -2.63 10.61
C ALA A 37 -13.29 -1.41 10.93
N LEU A 38 -13.27 -0.97 12.19
CA LEU A 38 -12.39 0.10 12.66
C LEU A 38 -10.91 -0.29 12.53
N TRP A 39 -10.56 -1.50 12.95
CA TRP A 39 -9.20 -2.01 12.81
C TRP A 39 -8.76 -2.07 11.33
N VAL A 40 -9.61 -2.60 10.44
CA VAL A 40 -9.34 -2.63 8.99
C VAL A 40 -9.13 -1.22 8.43
N ARG A 41 -9.92 -0.24 8.85
CA ARG A 41 -9.77 1.16 8.40
C ARG A 41 -8.46 1.77 8.88
N GLN A 42 -8.08 1.53 10.13
CA GLN A 42 -6.79 2.01 10.69
C GLN A 42 -5.61 1.39 9.93
N GLU A 43 -5.65 0.09 9.68
CA GLU A 43 -4.57 -0.60 8.99
C GLU A 43 -4.47 -0.14 7.53
N ARG A 44 -5.59 0.09 6.84
CA ARG A 44 -5.61 0.67 5.49
C ARG A 44 -5.00 2.07 5.44
N THR A 45 -5.33 2.90 6.43
CA THR A 45 -4.78 4.26 6.53
C THR A 45 -3.27 4.21 6.76
N ARG A 46 -2.81 3.35 7.67
CA ARG A 46 -1.39 3.16 7.93
C ARG A 46 -0.62 2.70 6.69
N THR A 47 -1.15 1.75 5.95
CA THR A 47 -0.50 1.26 4.72
C THR A 47 -0.50 2.31 3.62
N TYR A 48 -1.57 3.08 3.47
CA TYR A 48 -1.60 4.23 2.58
C TYR A 48 -0.48 5.23 2.91
N ASP A 49 -0.33 5.58 4.19
CA ASP A 49 0.72 6.49 4.65
C ASP A 49 2.13 5.92 4.39
N GLN A 50 2.33 4.61 4.62
CA GLN A 50 3.59 3.93 4.33
C GLN A 50 3.95 3.99 2.84
N VAL A 51 3.00 3.69 1.95
CA VAL A 51 3.20 3.74 0.49
C VAL A 51 3.50 5.17 0.05
N CYS A 52 2.75 6.17 0.53
CA CYS A 52 2.99 7.58 0.20
C CYS A 52 4.36 8.07 0.70
N THR A 53 4.75 7.67 1.91
CA THR A 53 6.05 8.01 2.50
C THR A 53 7.19 7.38 1.72
N ALA A 54 7.11 6.08 1.42
CA ALA A 54 8.12 5.35 0.65
C ALA A 54 8.27 5.93 -0.77
N TYR A 55 7.17 6.23 -1.45
CA TYR A 55 7.24 6.87 -2.77
C TYR A 55 7.88 8.26 -2.70
N SER A 56 7.56 9.06 -1.69
CA SER A 56 8.17 10.39 -1.52
C SER A 56 9.68 10.28 -1.28
N ALA A 57 10.12 9.25 -0.56
CA ALA A 57 11.53 8.96 -0.36
C ALA A 57 12.26 8.64 -1.68
N ILE A 58 11.63 7.96 -2.63
CA ILE A 58 12.22 7.68 -3.95
C ILE A 58 12.64 8.97 -4.65
N GLY A 59 11.77 9.98 -4.72
CA GLY A 59 12.11 11.26 -5.37
C GLY A 59 13.33 11.93 -4.72
N VAL A 60 13.39 11.92 -3.39
CA VAL A 60 14.51 12.48 -2.61
C VAL A 60 15.80 11.70 -2.83
N ARG A 61 15.74 10.36 -2.96
CA ARG A 61 16.92 9.51 -3.12
C ARG A 61 17.39 9.35 -4.56
N LEU A 62 16.51 9.50 -5.55
CA LEU A 62 16.86 9.49 -6.97
C LEU A 62 17.44 10.83 -7.44
N TYR A 63 17.03 11.95 -6.84
CA TYR A 63 17.48 13.27 -7.27
C TYR A 63 19.02 13.45 -7.25
N PRO A 64 19.77 13.03 -6.21
CA PRO A 64 21.23 13.11 -6.22
C PRO A 64 21.89 12.37 -7.38
N LEU A 65 21.34 11.21 -7.76
CA LEU A 65 21.82 10.40 -8.87
C LEU A 65 21.58 11.12 -10.22
N TYR A 66 20.36 11.63 -10.42
CA TYR A 66 20.04 12.46 -11.59
C TYR A 66 20.92 13.71 -11.67
N ALA A 67 21.10 14.42 -10.55
CA ALA A 67 21.89 15.63 -10.47
C ALA A 67 23.37 15.39 -10.78
N ALA A 68 23.94 14.27 -10.34
CA ALA A 68 25.31 13.87 -10.70
C ALA A 68 25.44 13.70 -12.22
N VAL A 69 24.53 12.93 -12.83
CA VAL A 69 24.54 12.70 -14.28
C VAL A 69 24.37 14.01 -15.07
N CYS A 70 23.51 14.92 -14.61
CA CYS A 70 23.34 16.24 -15.24
C CYS A 70 24.58 17.13 -15.17
N ARG A 71 25.44 16.94 -14.16
CA ARG A 71 26.74 17.62 -14.06
C ARG A 71 27.85 16.91 -14.85
N GLY A 72 27.55 15.79 -15.51
CA GLY A 72 28.56 14.96 -16.17
C GLY A 72 29.41 14.14 -15.19
N GLU A 73 28.94 13.98 -13.96
CA GLU A 73 29.62 13.23 -12.90
C GLU A 73 29.04 11.82 -12.76
N LEU A 74 29.88 10.85 -12.40
CA LEU A 74 29.40 9.53 -12.00
C LEU A 74 28.73 9.63 -10.63
N PRO A 75 27.54 9.03 -10.43
CA PRO A 75 26.93 8.88 -9.12
C PRO A 75 27.87 8.16 -8.14
N THR A 76 27.86 8.54 -6.86
CA THR A 76 28.64 7.84 -5.84
C THR A 76 27.96 6.52 -5.46
N PRO A 77 28.71 5.51 -4.97
CA PRO A 77 28.12 4.25 -4.52
C PRO A 77 27.01 4.43 -3.48
N GLU A 78 27.14 5.42 -2.59
CA GLU A 78 26.13 5.73 -1.58
C GLU A 78 24.84 6.29 -2.19
N GLN A 79 24.95 7.10 -3.26
CA GLN A 79 23.79 7.62 -3.98
C GLN A 79 23.04 6.50 -4.72
N GLU A 80 23.79 5.57 -5.33
CA GLU A 80 23.22 4.40 -5.99
C GLU A 80 22.52 3.47 -5.00
N GLU A 81 23.17 3.15 -3.88
CA GLU A 81 22.57 2.31 -2.84
C GLU A 81 21.33 2.98 -2.23
N ALA A 82 21.37 4.28 -1.98
CA ALA A 82 20.23 5.02 -1.47
C ALA A 82 19.04 5.02 -2.45
N ALA A 83 19.30 5.14 -3.76
CA ALA A 83 18.28 5.04 -4.80
C ALA A 83 17.65 3.64 -4.84
N LEU A 84 18.48 2.59 -4.90
CA LEU A 84 18.01 1.19 -4.92
C LEU A 84 17.23 0.84 -3.64
N ARG A 85 17.73 1.27 -2.47
CA ARG A 85 17.04 1.04 -1.20
C ARG A 85 15.66 1.68 -1.16
N ALA A 86 15.52 2.91 -1.64
CA ALA A 86 14.23 3.59 -1.67
C ALA A 86 13.21 2.88 -2.57
N VAL A 87 13.66 2.31 -3.69
CA VAL A 87 12.82 1.53 -4.60
C VAL A 87 12.38 0.22 -3.94
N GLY A 88 13.32 -0.50 -3.30
CA GLY A 88 13.01 -1.70 -2.53
C GLY A 88 12.08 -1.45 -1.33
N GLU A 89 12.21 -0.31 -0.64
CA GLU A 89 11.30 0.08 0.44
C GLU A 89 9.87 0.28 -0.06
N LEU A 90 9.68 0.89 -1.25
CA LEU A 90 8.35 1.01 -1.86
C LEU A 90 7.80 -0.35 -2.26
N ALA A 91 8.60 -1.19 -2.90
CA ALA A 91 8.18 -2.55 -3.27
C ALA A 91 7.76 -3.37 -2.04
N GLY A 92 8.49 -3.25 -0.93
CA GLY A 92 8.15 -3.86 0.35
C GLY A 92 6.83 -3.34 0.93
N ALA A 93 6.62 -2.02 0.93
CA ALA A 93 5.36 -1.41 1.39
C ALA A 93 4.15 -1.87 0.55
N CYS A 94 4.29 -1.92 -0.77
CA CYS A 94 3.24 -2.39 -1.67
C CYS A 94 2.99 -3.90 -1.51
N SER A 95 4.02 -4.72 -1.32
CA SER A 95 3.86 -6.16 -1.07
C SER A 95 3.12 -6.46 0.23
N GLY A 96 3.36 -5.65 1.28
CA GLY A 96 2.60 -5.72 2.53
C GLY A 96 1.11 -5.42 2.34
N THR A 97 0.77 -4.54 1.39
CA THR A 97 -0.62 -4.19 1.06
C THR A 97 -1.40 -5.38 0.50
N VAL A 98 -0.77 -6.16 -0.39
CA VAL A 98 -1.37 -7.35 -1.05
C VAL A 98 -1.73 -8.41 -0.02
N SER A 99 -0.88 -8.60 0.99
CA SER A 99 -1.04 -9.66 1.99
C SER A 99 -2.12 -9.37 3.04
N PHE A 100 -2.38 -8.09 3.36
CA PHE A 100 -3.15 -7.73 4.56
C PHE A 100 -4.46 -6.97 4.29
N LEU A 101 -4.59 -6.22 3.19
CA LEU A 101 -5.62 -5.17 3.11
C LEU A 101 -6.40 -5.08 1.80
N GLY A 102 -5.89 -5.69 0.73
CA GLY A 102 -6.39 -5.46 -0.62
C GLY A 102 -7.76 -6.08 -0.86
N THR A 103 -8.73 -5.24 -1.20
CA THR A 103 -9.68 -5.66 -2.23
C THR A 103 -8.88 -6.11 -3.47
N PRO A 104 -9.39 -7.02 -4.31
CA PRO A 104 -8.65 -7.51 -5.48
C PRO A 104 -8.06 -6.40 -6.35
N VAL A 105 -8.71 -5.23 -6.38
CA VAL A 105 -8.28 -4.04 -7.14
C VAL A 105 -7.06 -3.36 -6.49
N ILE A 106 -7.08 -3.10 -5.18
CA ILE A 106 -5.91 -2.53 -4.47
C ILE A 106 -4.72 -3.49 -4.55
N ALA A 107 -4.95 -4.80 -4.40
CA ALA A 107 -3.90 -5.80 -4.49
C ALA A 107 -3.26 -5.80 -5.89
N ALA A 108 -4.06 -5.76 -6.97
CA ALA A 108 -3.55 -5.68 -8.34
C ALA A 108 -2.77 -4.39 -8.59
N ALA A 109 -3.25 -3.23 -8.10
CA ALA A 109 -2.54 -1.96 -8.23
C ALA A 109 -1.21 -1.96 -7.45
N ALA A 110 -1.18 -2.57 -6.26
CA ALA A 110 0.04 -2.70 -5.46
C ALA A 110 1.06 -3.61 -6.14
N LEU A 111 0.62 -4.73 -6.74
CA LEU A 111 1.48 -5.60 -7.54
C LEU A 111 2.07 -4.89 -8.76
N ASP A 112 1.29 -4.07 -9.48
CA ASP A 112 1.83 -3.28 -10.59
C ASP A 112 2.94 -2.32 -10.11
N VAL A 113 2.81 -1.71 -8.92
CA VAL A 113 3.89 -0.89 -8.33
C VAL A 113 5.14 -1.73 -8.05
N VAL A 114 4.98 -2.93 -7.47
CA VAL A 114 6.10 -3.86 -7.23
C VAL A 114 6.81 -4.21 -8.55
N ASP A 115 6.06 -4.59 -9.57
CA ASP A 115 6.60 -4.91 -10.89
C ASP A 115 7.35 -3.71 -11.52
N ARG A 116 6.87 -2.47 -11.30
CA ARG A 116 7.57 -1.26 -11.77
C ARG A 116 8.84 -0.98 -10.98
N CYS A 117 8.85 -1.22 -9.67
CA CYS A 117 10.06 -1.13 -8.86
C CYS A 117 11.12 -2.12 -9.34
N ASP A 118 10.74 -3.38 -9.53
CA ASP A 118 11.65 -4.45 -9.97
C ASP A 118 12.24 -4.14 -11.36
N ARG A 119 11.39 -3.70 -12.30
CA ARG A 119 11.87 -3.27 -13.62
C ARG A 119 12.83 -2.09 -13.53
N PHE A 120 12.52 -1.10 -12.69
CA PHE A 120 13.39 0.05 -12.48
C PHE A 120 14.77 -0.37 -11.92
N GLU A 121 14.82 -1.30 -10.96
CA GLU A 121 16.10 -1.83 -10.45
C GLU A 121 16.91 -2.55 -11.54
N VAL A 122 16.23 -3.36 -12.37
CA VAL A 122 16.83 -4.08 -13.50
C VAL A 122 17.37 -3.12 -14.57
N GLU A 123 16.82 -1.91 -14.69
CA GLU A 123 17.32 -0.90 -15.63
C GLU A 123 18.41 0.00 -15.02
N LEU A 124 18.30 0.32 -13.72
CA LEU A 124 19.23 1.20 -13.02
C LEU A 124 20.63 0.56 -12.91
N ARG A 125 20.73 -0.72 -12.55
CA ARG A 125 22.04 -1.37 -12.36
C ARG A 125 22.86 -1.42 -13.67
N PRO A 126 22.32 -1.88 -14.81
CA PRO A 126 23.03 -1.85 -16.09
C PRO A 126 23.34 -0.44 -16.58
N PHE A 127 22.44 0.53 -16.35
CA PHE A 127 22.71 1.94 -16.66
C PHE A 127 23.95 2.45 -15.94
N LEU A 128 24.03 2.27 -14.62
CA LEU A 128 25.18 2.68 -13.81
C LEU A 128 26.46 1.94 -14.22
N THR A 129 26.33 0.66 -14.56
CA THR A 129 27.45 -0.15 -15.07
C THR A 129 27.97 0.39 -16.40
N ALA A 130 27.09 0.77 -17.31
CA ALA A 130 27.44 1.33 -18.61
C ALA A 130 28.12 2.71 -18.50
N LEU A 131 27.64 3.56 -17.59
CA LEU A 131 28.28 4.84 -17.29
C LEU A 131 29.72 4.64 -16.78
N ARG A 132 29.92 3.73 -15.82
CA ARG A 132 31.25 3.41 -15.26
C ARG A 132 32.19 2.79 -16.29
N ALA A 133 31.65 1.96 -17.19
CA ALA A 133 32.41 1.36 -18.28
C ALA A 133 32.72 2.37 -19.41
N GLY A 134 32.14 3.57 -19.38
CA GLY A 134 32.27 4.57 -20.44
C GLY A 134 31.58 4.17 -21.75
N THR A 135 30.71 3.15 -21.73
CA THR A 135 29.95 2.69 -22.91
C THR A 135 28.68 3.51 -23.13
N LEU A 136 28.29 4.32 -22.15
CA LEU A 136 27.19 5.27 -22.21
C LEU A 136 27.69 6.65 -21.76
N PRO A 137 27.37 7.74 -22.48
CA PRO A 137 27.80 9.08 -22.09
C PRO A 137 27.07 9.54 -20.83
N ILE A 138 27.80 10.22 -19.94
CA ILE A 138 27.25 10.77 -18.69
C ILE A 138 26.56 12.10 -19.02
N THR A 139 25.33 12.01 -19.52
CA THR A 139 24.52 13.17 -19.92
C THR A 139 23.09 13.00 -19.45
N GLU A 140 22.38 14.11 -19.31
CA GLU A 140 20.95 14.10 -19.03
C GLU A 140 20.17 13.27 -20.06
N GLU A 141 20.52 13.35 -21.34
CA GLU A 141 19.87 12.58 -22.41
C GLU A 141 19.99 11.06 -22.21
N SER A 142 21.15 10.56 -21.78
CA SER A 142 21.33 9.15 -21.43
C SER A 142 20.44 8.73 -20.28
N PHE A 143 20.30 9.58 -19.25
CA PHE A 143 19.39 9.32 -18.14
C PHE A 143 17.92 9.33 -18.61
N GLN A 144 17.55 10.34 -19.38
CA GLN A 144 16.17 10.52 -19.87
C GLN A 144 15.75 9.37 -20.77
N SER A 145 16.59 8.95 -21.69
CA SER A 145 16.28 7.86 -22.63
C SER A 145 16.22 6.48 -21.94
N ARG A 146 17.01 6.25 -20.89
CA ARG A 146 17.14 4.92 -20.25
C ARG A 146 16.26 4.73 -19.02
N LEU A 147 16.13 5.73 -18.16
CA LEU A 147 15.46 5.59 -16.86
C LEU A 147 14.14 6.33 -16.76
N ASN A 148 13.95 7.43 -17.50
CA ASN A 148 12.74 8.22 -17.41
C ASN A 148 11.45 7.45 -17.77
N PRO A 149 11.44 6.53 -18.77
CA PRO A 149 10.27 5.69 -19.03
C PRO A 149 9.82 4.90 -17.80
N SER A 150 10.77 4.34 -17.03
CA SER A 150 10.45 3.58 -15.82
C SER A 150 10.11 4.46 -14.63
N VAL A 151 10.71 5.65 -14.51
CA VAL A 151 10.29 6.66 -13.52
C VAL A 151 8.84 7.08 -13.77
N HIS A 152 8.46 7.32 -15.04
CA HIS A 152 7.09 7.64 -15.42
C HIS A 152 6.14 6.47 -15.16
N ALA A 153 6.51 5.25 -15.57
CA ALA A 153 5.69 4.07 -15.33
C ALA A 153 5.45 3.83 -13.82
N LEU A 154 6.47 4.01 -12.99
CA LEU A 154 6.36 3.89 -11.53
C LEU A 154 5.45 4.98 -10.94
N ARG A 155 5.57 6.22 -11.43
CA ARG A 155 4.68 7.33 -11.04
C ARG A 155 3.23 7.02 -11.38
N ASP A 156 2.96 6.52 -12.58
CA ASP A 156 1.60 6.20 -13.04
C ASP A 156 1.00 5.03 -12.24
N ALA A 157 1.79 3.98 -12.01
CA ALA A 157 1.39 2.85 -11.16
C ALA A 157 1.06 3.32 -9.73
N ARG A 158 1.90 4.18 -9.14
CA ARG A 158 1.63 4.74 -7.81
C ARG A 158 0.36 5.59 -7.78
N ASN A 159 0.13 6.43 -8.79
CA ASN A 159 -1.07 7.27 -8.83
C ASN A 159 -2.33 6.40 -8.88
N ARG A 160 -2.34 5.36 -9.71
CA ARG A 160 -3.43 4.37 -9.73
C ARG A 160 -3.66 3.76 -8.34
N LEU A 161 -2.60 3.29 -7.69
CA LEU A 161 -2.71 2.72 -6.33
C LEU A 161 -3.30 3.72 -5.32
N VAL A 162 -2.85 4.98 -5.36
CA VAL A 162 -3.38 6.04 -4.49
C VAL A 162 -4.86 6.31 -4.75
N ASP A 163 -5.30 6.30 -6.01
CA ASP A 163 -6.69 6.50 -6.37
C ASP A 163 -7.57 5.34 -5.89
N GLU A 164 -7.08 4.10 -5.99
CA GLU A 164 -7.76 2.92 -5.43
C GLU A 164 -7.89 3.00 -3.90
N PHE A 165 -6.83 3.45 -3.21
CA PHE A 165 -6.90 3.68 -1.76
C PHE A 165 -7.91 4.77 -1.40
N ARG A 166 -7.99 5.86 -2.19
CA ARG A 166 -8.96 6.92 -1.96
C ARG A 166 -10.39 6.42 -2.08
N GLY A 167 -10.71 5.65 -3.12
CA GLY A 167 -12.05 5.08 -3.31
C GLY A 167 -12.49 4.13 -2.18
N VAL A 168 -11.55 3.53 -1.47
CA VAL A 168 -11.84 2.64 -0.32
C VAL A 168 -11.84 3.37 1.02
N LEU A 169 -11.06 4.43 1.19
CA LEU A 169 -10.93 5.19 2.44
C LEU A 169 -11.96 6.33 2.56
N LEU A 170 -12.38 6.88 1.42
CA LEU A 170 -13.39 7.92 1.29
C LEU A 170 -14.56 7.31 0.49
N PRO A 171 -15.47 6.55 1.13
CA PRO A 171 -16.71 6.19 0.46
C PRO A 171 -17.43 7.49 0.11
N ASP A 172 -17.85 7.64 -1.15
CA ASP A 172 -18.62 8.79 -1.62
C ASP A 172 -19.75 9.08 -0.62
N GLU A 173 -19.83 10.34 -0.16
CA GLU A 173 -21.00 10.84 0.55
C GLU A 173 -22.17 10.86 -0.44
N GLY A 174 -22.86 9.72 -0.57
CA GLY A 174 -24.09 9.54 -1.33
C GLY A 174 -25.31 9.44 -0.43
#